data_AF-A0A8T3X9E5-F1
#
_entry.id   AF-A0A8T3X9E5-F1
#
_cell.length_a   1.000
_cell.length_b   1.000
_cell.length_c   1.000
_cell.angle_alpha   90.00
_cell.angle_beta   90.00
_cell.angle_gamma   90.00
#
_symmetry.space_group_name_H-M   'P 1'
#
loop_
_entity.id
_entity.type
_entity.pdbx_description
1 polymer ?
#
loop_
_entity_poly.entity_id
_entity_poly.type
_entity_poly.pdbx_seq_one_letter_code
_entity_poly.pdbx_strand_id
1 'polypeptide(L)'
;YLLGEFAFTGDTLFIESVGRPDLGQDAEKNAEALWETLHKKLLLMPDSAKILPAHYGGEIKHGMPVAAALGELKRSLAALSMQKQEFIRWVARNVQPKPSNFEAIKEFNKGLAELEAEELRELEAGPNRCAVG
;
A
#
# COMPACT_ATOMS: atom_id res chain seq x y z
N TYR A 1 -7.53 -6.86 -7.00
CA TYR A 1 -8.35 -7.51 -8.04
C TYR A 1 -7.45 -8.43 -8.85
N LEU A 2 -7.83 -9.69 -9.07
CA LEU A 2 -7.07 -10.64 -9.87
C LEU A 2 -7.69 -10.75 -11.27
N LEU A 3 -6.92 -10.46 -12.30
CA LEU A 3 -7.29 -10.55 -13.71
C LEU A 3 -6.31 -11.47 -14.43
N GLY A 4 -6.72 -12.70 -14.70
CA GLY A 4 -5.80 -13.73 -15.17
C GLY A 4 -4.70 -13.97 -14.15
N GLU A 5 -3.44 -13.74 -14.54
CA GLU A 5 -2.28 -13.83 -13.64
C GLU A 5 -1.93 -12.51 -12.93
N PHE A 6 -2.58 -11.39 -13.26
CA PHE A 6 -2.23 -10.07 -12.74
C PHE A 6 -3.10 -9.66 -11.55
N ALA A 7 -2.47 -9.35 -10.42
CA ALA A 7 -3.14 -8.92 -9.21
C ALA A 7 -2.89 -7.44 -8.92
N PHE A 8 -3.90 -6.61 -9.16
CA PHE A 8 -3.90 -5.19 -8.79
C PHE A 8 -4.14 -5.06 -7.28
N THR A 9 -3.11 -4.67 -6.53
CA THR A 9 -3.13 -4.65 -5.05
C THR A 9 -3.29 -3.26 -4.45
N GLY A 10 -3.29 -2.21 -5.28
CA GLY A 10 -3.40 -0.83 -4.80
C GLY A 10 -2.33 -0.53 -3.75
N ASP A 11 -2.74 0.09 -2.65
CA ASP A 11 -1.88 0.38 -1.49
C ASP A 11 -1.95 -0.69 -0.39
N THR A 12 -2.28 -1.93 -0.75
CA THR A 12 -2.33 -3.05 0.21
C THR A 12 -1.01 -3.80 0.28
N LEU A 13 -0.49 -4.20 -0.88
CA LEU A 13 0.74 -5.00 -1.01
C LEU A 13 1.61 -4.37 -2.11
N PHE A 14 2.86 -4.06 -1.76
CA PHE A 14 3.88 -3.51 -2.65
C PHE A 14 4.95 -4.57 -2.97
N ILE A 15 5.89 -4.23 -3.86
CA ILE A 15 7.03 -5.11 -4.18
C ILE A 15 7.99 -5.22 -3.00
N GLU A 16 8.12 -4.16 -2.20
CA GLU A 16 9.14 -4.04 -1.15
C GLU A 16 8.52 -3.93 0.27
N SER A 17 7.20 -3.80 0.38
CA SER A 17 6.51 -3.59 1.67
C SER A 17 4.99 -3.83 1.58
N VAL A 18 4.27 -3.38 2.60
CA VAL A 18 2.80 -3.39 2.68
C VAL A 18 2.26 -1.98 2.96
N GLY A 19 0.97 -1.80 2.76
CA GLY A 19 0.26 -0.54 3.04
C GLY A 19 0.43 -0.01 4.46
N ARG A 20 0.34 1.32 4.60
CA ARG A 20 0.34 2.06 5.87
C ARG A 20 -1.07 2.17 6.48
N PRO A 21 -1.40 1.40 7.54
CA PRO A 21 -2.73 1.45 8.15
C PRO A 21 -2.93 2.64 9.12
N ASP A 22 -1.87 3.42 9.38
CA ASP A 22 -1.80 4.49 10.39
C ASP A 22 -2.43 5.83 9.98
N LEU A 23 -2.80 6.01 8.72
CA LEU A 23 -3.27 7.32 8.21
C LEU A 23 -4.71 7.67 8.61
N GLY A 24 -5.49 6.68 9.08
CA GLY A 24 -6.88 6.80 9.52
C GLY A 24 -7.05 7.04 11.03
N GLN A 25 -8.30 7.07 11.50
CA GLN A 25 -8.62 7.35 12.92
C GLN A 25 -8.29 6.20 13.88
N ASP A 26 -8.09 4.97 13.38
CA ASP A 26 -7.84 3.78 14.19
C ASP A 26 -6.77 2.90 13.53
N ALA A 27 -5.51 3.19 13.86
CA ALA A 27 -4.35 2.52 13.27
C ALA A 27 -4.30 1.02 13.60
N GLU A 28 -4.72 0.62 14.81
CA GLU A 28 -4.69 -0.77 15.24
C GLU A 28 -5.73 -1.61 14.49
N LYS A 29 -6.97 -1.13 14.42
CA LYS A 29 -8.03 -1.78 13.66
C LYS A 29 -7.71 -1.84 12.16
N ASN A 30 -7.10 -0.79 11.62
CA ASN A 30 -6.67 -0.80 10.23
C ASN A 30 -5.53 -1.80 9.99
N ALA A 31 -4.58 -1.92 10.93
CA ALA A 31 -3.51 -2.92 10.85
C ALA A 31 -4.09 -4.35 10.91
N GLU A 32 -5.11 -4.53 11.75
CA GLU A 32 -5.88 -5.76 11.81
C GLU A 32 -6.51 -6.11 10.45
N ALA A 33 -7.23 -5.16 9.85
CA ALA A 33 -7.90 -5.33 8.56
C ALA A 33 -6.91 -5.56 7.41
N LEU A 34 -5.76 -4.90 7.44
CA LEU A 34 -4.67 -5.12 6.48
C LEU A 34 -4.13 -6.54 6.59
N TRP A 35 -3.80 -7.00 7.81
CA TRP A 35 -3.34 -8.36 8.04
C TRP A 35 -4.34 -9.39 7.52
N GLU A 36 -5.64 -9.20 7.81
CA GLU A 36 -6.69 -10.10 7.32
C GLU A 36 -6.79 -10.10 5.81
N THR A 37 -6.70 -8.95 5.16
CA THR A 37 -6.72 -8.85 3.70
C THR A 37 -5.53 -9.57 3.08
N LEU A 38 -4.34 -9.39 3.63
CA LEU A 38 -3.14 -10.10 3.20
C LEU A 38 -3.34 -11.61 3.34
N HIS A 39 -3.62 -12.10 4.55
CA HIS A 39 -3.56 -13.54 4.85
C HIS A 39 -4.79 -14.33 4.39
N LYS A 40 -5.98 -13.72 4.42
CA LYS A 40 -7.23 -14.41 4.07
C LYS A 40 -7.67 -14.19 2.63
N LYS A 41 -7.00 -13.32 1.87
CA LYS A 41 -7.35 -13.03 0.46
C LYS A 41 -6.13 -13.08 -0.45
N LEU A 42 -5.15 -12.20 -0.25
CA LEU A 42 -4.06 -12.05 -1.21
C LEU A 42 -3.10 -13.24 -1.20
N LEU A 43 -2.71 -13.74 -0.04
CA LEU A 43 -1.77 -14.86 0.08
C LEU A 43 -2.37 -16.20 -0.38
N LEU A 44 -3.68 -16.28 -0.58
CA LEU A 44 -4.38 -17.44 -1.13
C LEU A 44 -4.34 -17.50 -2.67
N MET A 45 -3.89 -16.44 -3.34
CA MET A 45 -3.69 -16.44 -4.80
C MET A 45 -2.51 -17.34 -5.20
N PRO A 46 -2.43 -17.80 -6.47
CA PRO A 46 -1.30 -18.58 -6.96
C PRO A 46 0.02 -17.83 -6.78
N ASP A 47 1.09 -18.56 -6.46
CA ASP A 47 2.43 -17.98 -6.29
C ASP A 47 2.98 -17.35 -7.58
N SER A 48 2.48 -17.77 -8.74
CA SER A 48 2.81 -17.18 -10.05
C SER A 48 2.13 -15.83 -10.30
N ALA A 49 1.14 -15.44 -9.50
CA ALA A 49 0.41 -14.19 -9.70
C ALA A 49 1.36 -12.98 -9.64
N LYS A 50 1.25 -12.09 -10.62
CA LYS A 50 2.05 -10.87 -10.74
C LYS A 50 1.39 -9.75 -9.96
N ILE A 51 2.03 -9.33 -8.88
CA ILE A 51 1.55 -8.23 -8.03
C ILE A 51 1.83 -6.90 -8.71
N LEU A 52 0.79 -6.10 -8.91
CA LEU A 52 0.80 -4.77 -9.51
C LEU A 52 0.33 -3.75 -8.46
N PRO A 53 1.25 -3.05 -7.79
CA PRO A 53 0.91 -2.04 -6.79
C PRO A 53 0.46 -0.71 -7.40
N ALA A 54 -0.16 0.16 -6.59
CA ALA A 54 -0.41 1.55 -6.98
C ALA A 54 0.79 2.49 -6.76
N HIS A 55 1.72 2.12 -5.87
CA HIS A 55 2.94 2.89 -5.60
C HIS A 55 4.19 2.01 -5.68
N TYR A 56 5.29 2.64 -6.09
CA TYR A 56 6.62 2.04 -6.09
C TYR A 56 7.66 3.13 -5.80
N GLY A 57 8.61 2.84 -4.91
CA GLY A 57 9.62 3.81 -4.46
C GLY A 57 10.94 3.77 -5.23
N GLY A 58 11.14 2.76 -6.08
CA GLY A 58 12.38 2.57 -6.83
C GLY A 58 12.34 3.15 -8.25
N GLU A 59 13.48 3.04 -8.95
CA GLU A 59 13.58 3.44 -10.35
C GLU A 59 12.73 2.55 -11.26
N ILE A 60 12.03 3.17 -12.21
CA ILE A 60 11.17 2.45 -13.16
C ILE A 60 11.89 2.38 -14.52
N LYS A 61 11.96 1.17 -15.06
CA LYS A 61 12.46 0.95 -16.42
C LYS A 61 11.31 1.10 -17.42
N HIS A 62 11.47 2.03 -18.38
CA HIS A 62 10.48 2.27 -19.42
C HIS A 62 10.12 0.98 -20.19
N GLY A 63 8.82 0.75 -20.39
CA GLY A 63 8.30 -0.42 -21.10
C GLY A 63 8.23 -1.70 -20.27
N MET A 64 8.60 -1.68 -18.99
CA MET A 64 8.47 -2.81 -18.08
C MET A 64 7.51 -2.47 -16.93
N PRO A 65 6.50 -3.31 -16.64
CA PRO A 65 5.66 -3.11 -15.48
C PRO A 65 6.46 -3.33 -14.20
N VAL A 66 6.18 -2.54 -13.17
CA VAL A 66 6.62 -2.83 -11.80
C VAL A 66 5.79 -4.00 -11.29
N ALA A 67 6.38 -5.20 -11.31
CA ALA A 67 5.71 -6.42 -10.88
C ALA A 67 6.69 -7.45 -10.31
N ALA A 68 6.22 -8.20 -9.31
CA ALA A 68 6.91 -9.37 -8.76
C ALA A 68 5.91 -10.53 -8.62
N ALA A 69 6.42 -11.76 -8.62
CA ALA A 69 5.58 -12.92 -8.35
C ALA A 69 5.20 -12.96 -6.87
N LEU A 70 3.94 -13.28 -6.54
CA LEU A 70 3.48 -13.36 -5.15
C LEU A 70 4.33 -14.33 -4.32
N GLY A 71 4.74 -15.46 -4.91
CA GLY A 71 5.61 -16.44 -4.23
C GLY A 71 6.97 -15.86 -3.86
N GLU A 72 7.52 -14.94 -4.65
CA GLU A 72 8.75 -14.21 -4.32
C GLU A 72 8.53 -13.29 -3.13
N LEU A 73 7.46 -12.50 -3.15
CA LEU A 73 7.12 -11.59 -2.05
C LEU A 73 6.89 -12.33 -0.74
N LYS A 74 6.21 -13.49 -0.76
CA LYS A 74 6.04 -14.36 0.41
C LYS A 74 7.37 -14.76 1.06
N ARG A 75 8.44 -14.88 0.28
CA ARG A 75 9.79 -15.25 0.77
C ARG A 75 10.61 -14.04 1.20
N SER A 76 10.46 -12.90 0.53
CA SER A 76 11.28 -11.71 0.79
C SER A 76 10.69 -10.78 1.85
N LEU A 77 9.36 -10.69 1.96
CA LEU A 77 8.68 -9.77 2.86
C LEU A 77 8.31 -10.45 4.18
N ALA A 78 9.11 -10.20 5.23
CA ALA A 78 8.86 -10.75 6.57
C ALA A 78 7.44 -10.49 7.07
N ALA A 79 6.88 -9.31 6.75
CA ALA A 79 5.51 -8.91 7.11
C ALA A 79 4.42 -9.90 6.64
N LEU A 80 4.65 -10.64 5.55
CA LEU A 80 3.70 -11.63 5.00
C LEU A 80 3.72 -12.97 5.74
N SER A 81 4.68 -13.18 6.64
CA SER A 81 4.77 -14.37 7.50
C SER A 81 4.39 -14.11 8.96
N MET A 82 4.24 -12.84 9.35
CA MET A 82 3.97 -12.47 10.74
C MET A 82 2.57 -12.93 11.18
N GLN A 83 2.48 -13.41 12.41
CA GLN A 83 1.17 -13.63 13.03
C GLN A 83 0.48 -12.29 13.27
N LYS A 84 -0.86 -12.30 13.33
CA LYS A 84 -1.70 -11.08 13.44
C LYS A 84 -1.21 -10.09 14.51
N GLN A 85 -0.94 -10.58 15.71
CA GLN A 85 -0.49 -9.73 16.83
C GLN A 85 0.95 -9.23 16.67
N GLU A 86 1.80 -10.00 16.02
CA GLU A 86 3.17 -9.58 15.68
C GLU A 86 3.14 -8.49 14.62
N PHE A 87 2.33 -8.66 13.59
CA PHE A 87 2.13 -7.68 12.51
C PHE A 87 1.64 -6.33 13.05
N ILE A 88 0.62 -6.33 13.91
CA ILE A 88 0.09 -5.09 14.52
C ILE A 88 1.19 -4.35 15.29
N ARG A 89 1.99 -5.07 16.09
CA ARG A 89 3.13 -4.47 16.81
C ARG A 89 4.22 -3.97 15.87
N TRP A 90 4.50 -4.70 14.80
CA TRP A 90 5.47 -4.29 13.79
C TRP A 90 5.03 -2.99 13.11
N VAL A 91 3.77 -2.89 12.67
CA VAL A 91 3.19 -1.65 12.13
C VAL A 91 3.34 -0.50 13.12
N ALA A 92 2.93 -0.68 14.38
CA ALA A 92 2.98 0.37 15.40
C ALA A 92 4.41 0.92 15.65
N ARG A 93 5.44 0.10 15.42
CA ARG A 93 6.85 0.50 15.55
C ARG A 93 7.41 1.19 14.31
N ASN A 94 6.76 1.05 13.16
CA ASN A 94 7.21 1.57 11.87
C ASN A 94 6.31 2.71 11.36
N VAL A 95 5.56 3.37 12.25
CA VAL A 95 4.75 4.54 11.92
C VAL A 95 5.65 5.66 11.46
N GLN A 96 5.30 6.24 10.31
CA GLN A 96 5.99 7.39 9.73
C GLN A 96 5.14 8.66 9.90
N PRO A 97 5.76 9.86 9.91
CA PRO A 97 5.01 11.10 9.90
C PRO A 97 3.99 11.14 8.76
N LYS A 98 2.78 11.56 9.10
CA LYS A 98 1.71 11.76 8.13
C LYS A 98 2.10 12.86 7.14
N PRO A 99 1.94 12.67 5.82
CA PRO A 99 2.16 13.73 4.84
C PRO A 99 1.28 14.95 5.13
N SER A 100 1.82 16.17 5.00
CA SER A 100 1.11 17.42 5.28
C SER A 100 -0.10 17.64 4.37
N ASN A 101 -0.04 17.12 3.15
CA ASN A 101 -1.07 17.21 2.13
C ASN A 101 -2.17 16.13 2.26
N PHE A 102 -2.06 15.18 3.20
CA PHE A 102 -2.95 14.02 3.25
C PHE A 102 -4.42 14.37 3.45
N GLU A 103 -4.76 15.28 4.37
CA GLU A 103 -6.17 15.64 4.61
C GLU A 103 -6.77 16.41 3.42
N ALA A 104 -6.00 17.30 2.79
CA ALA A 104 -6.45 18.01 1.59
C ALA A 104 -6.77 17.03 0.44
N ILE A 105 -5.86 16.09 0.17
CA ILE A 105 -6.07 15.03 -0.84
C ILE A 105 -7.32 14.20 -0.51
N LYS A 106 -7.50 13.84 0.76
CA LYS A 106 -8.62 13.00 1.20
C LYS A 106 -9.97 13.71 1.07
N GLU A 107 -10.05 14.99 1.40
CA GLU A 107 -11.28 15.77 1.26
C GLU A 107 -11.61 16.03 -0.21
N PHE A 108 -10.62 16.35 -1.05
CA PHE A 108 -10.80 16.45 -2.50
C PHE A 108 -11.29 15.14 -3.12
N ASN A 109 -10.64 14.01 -2.81
CA ASN A 109 -11.01 12.69 -3.33
C ASN A 109 -12.43 12.24 -2.94
N LYS A 110 -12.98 12.77 -1.83
CA LYS A 110 -14.37 12.53 -1.42
C LYS A 110 -15.37 13.48 -2.07
N GLY A 111 -14.92 14.47 -2.85
CA GLY A 111 -15.74 15.54 -3.39
C GLY A 111 -16.21 16.55 -2.32
N LEU A 112 -15.49 16.64 -1.19
CA LEU A 112 -15.80 17.57 -0.10
C LEU A 112 -15.01 18.88 -0.21
N ALA A 113 -14.08 18.96 -1.14
CA ALA A 113 -13.33 20.16 -1.48
C ALA A 113 -13.22 20.30 -3.00
N GLU A 114 -13.27 21.55 -3.49
CA GLU A 114 -12.87 21.92 -4.84
C GLU A 114 -11.50 22.57 -4.76
N LEU A 115 -10.63 22.24 -5.72
CA LEU A 115 -9.26 22.75 -5.80
C LEU A 115 -9.03 23.33 -7.18
N GLU A 116 -8.29 24.43 -7.24
CA GLU A 116 -7.86 25.00 -8.51
C GLU A 116 -6.81 24.10 -9.17
N ALA A 117 -6.66 24.23 -10.49
CA ALA A 117 -5.78 23.36 -11.27
C ALA A 117 -4.32 23.38 -10.79
N GLU A 118 -3.85 24.50 -10.23
CA GLU A 118 -2.49 24.61 -9.71
C GLU A 118 -2.32 23.91 -8.36
N GLU A 119 -3.29 24.04 -7.45
CA GLU A 119 -3.29 23.33 -6.17
C GLU A 119 -3.33 21.82 -6.38
N LEU A 120 -4.10 21.36 -7.37
CA LEU A 120 -4.13 19.94 -7.74
C LEU A 120 -2.75 19.44 -8.17
N ARG A 121 -2.03 20.19 -9.01
CA ARG A 121 -0.68 19.83 -9.45
C ARG A 121 0.31 19.77 -8.28
N GLU A 122 0.22 20.72 -7.35
CA GLU A 122 1.06 20.71 -6.15
C GLU A 122 0.80 19.49 -5.27
N LEU A 123 -0.47 19.11 -5.08
CA LEU A 123 -0.84 17.93 -4.31
C LEU A 123 -0.39 16.62 -4.98
N GLU A 124 -0.48 16.54 -6.31
CA GLU A 124 0.01 15.40 -7.10
C GLU A 124 1.53 15.25 -7.01
N ALA A 125 2.28 16.36 -7.01
CA ALA A 125 3.74 16.37 -6.92
C ALA A 125 4.26 16.15 -5.49
N GLY A 126 3.40 16.23 -4.46
CA GLY A 126 3.77 16.11 -3.05
C GLY A 126 4.32 14.72 -2.65
N PRO A 127 4.88 14.59 -1.42
CA PRO A 127 5.62 13.41 -0.96
C PRO A 127 4.71 12.24 -0.55
N ASN A 128 3.75 11.88 -1.41
CA ASN A 128 2.69 10.89 -1.21
C ASN A 128 3.24 9.49 -0.85
N ARG A 129 3.58 9.30 0.44
CA ARG A 129 4.25 8.11 0.99
C ARG A 129 3.25 7.09 1.55
N CYS A 130 2.94 6.06 0.78
CA CYS A 130 1.96 5.01 1.13
C CYS A 130 2.53 3.70 1.71
N ALA A 131 3.87 3.55 1.78
CA ALA A 131 4.55 2.34 2.28
C ALA A 131 4.96 2.43 3.77
N VAL A 132 4.97 1.28 4.47
CA VAL A 132 5.54 1.11 5.83
C VAL A 132 7.02 0.73 5.72
N GLY A 133 7.87 1.42 6.49
CA GLY A 133 9.33 1.30 6.42
C GLY A 133 9.93 2.31 5.46
#